data_AF-A0A291RXL9-F1
#
_entry.id   AF-A0A291RXL9-F1
#
_cell.length_a   1.000
_cell.length_b   1.000
_cell.length_c   1.000
_cell.angle_alpha   90.00
_cell.angle_beta   90.00
_cell.angle_gamma   90.00
#
_symmetry.space_group_name_H-M   'P 1'
#
loop_
_entity.id
_entity.type
_entity.pdbx_description
1 polymer ?
#
loop_
_entity_poly.entity_id
_entity_poly.type
_entity_poly.pdbx_seq_one_letter_code
_entity_poly.pdbx_strand_id
1 'polypeptide(L)'
;MTTIRIEDGHAGLVDDLREGVSFGLEAVDETLAEMVAEQAEERPRDGELITQRLGLDGERPETLTMIGARYEYSRDRTRQLYTRAVGQMVRRVQATGHPDTTIFAERYPVGWGDERLVRTLLAETYVTDVDLAAQELAYLKLRLAGHALMDAKRMAGFVFQRIAGWQQRGRWHPAEPRSVEPIAGQLIPLLRRVEWARTEPTDLPELPLRTVDAGDDARGSMYSEKLGRETTFDTALEARLLRMLDGSEQVAAFTERPVAVQYRLDGTERLHHPTVAARLTDGRAVLIDVVPLGRVAVYGNRAKLDAARARAHEQGWGWLVFTGSRTGEPDLRAHPVDARHENVLRNRLAAGPLEWAELHRYVDETGIDVVDLASMVLRHGWRWERGPFRLSRGK
;
A
#
# COMPACT_ATOMS: atom_id res chain seq x y z
N MET A 1 14.88 -30.65 -31.16
CA MET A 1 13.89 -30.42 -30.10
C MET A 1 14.64 -30.02 -28.85
N THR A 2 14.85 -28.71 -28.68
CA THR A 2 15.62 -28.15 -27.57
C THR A 2 14.62 -27.46 -26.67
N THR A 3 14.40 -28.03 -25.50
CA THR A 3 13.51 -27.55 -24.45
C THR A 3 14.10 -26.24 -23.91
N ILE A 4 13.55 -25.11 -24.32
CA ILE A 4 13.87 -23.79 -23.77
C ILE A 4 13.32 -23.79 -22.35
N ARG A 5 14.23 -23.88 -21.36
CA ARG A 5 13.91 -23.64 -19.95
C ARG A 5 13.48 -22.19 -19.83
N ILE A 6 12.25 -22.00 -19.39
CA ILE A 6 11.69 -20.70 -19.00
C ILE A 6 12.47 -20.29 -17.75
N GLU A 7 13.46 -19.42 -17.93
CA GLU A 7 14.19 -18.81 -16.84
C GLU A 7 13.21 -18.01 -15.97
N ASP A 8 13.37 -18.17 -14.65
CA ASP A 8 12.50 -17.64 -13.62
C ASP A 8 12.24 -16.14 -13.79
N GLY A 9 11.00 -15.83 -14.15
CA GLY A 9 10.46 -14.48 -14.20
C GLY A 9 10.32 -13.89 -12.80
N HIS A 10 11.44 -13.49 -12.21
CA HIS A 10 11.46 -12.38 -11.28
C HIS A 10 11.33 -11.11 -12.12
N ALA A 11 10.15 -10.46 -12.01
CA ALA A 11 10.06 -9.03 -12.30
C ALA A 11 11.27 -8.37 -11.62
N GLY A 12 11.96 -7.46 -12.32
CA GLY A 12 13.08 -6.70 -11.75
C GLY A 12 12.60 -5.93 -10.53
N LEU A 13 12.60 -6.61 -9.38
CA LEU A 13 12.24 -6.07 -8.09
C LEU A 13 13.29 -5.02 -7.82
N VAL A 14 12.83 -3.78 -7.81
CA VAL A 14 13.61 -2.61 -7.44
C VAL A 14 14.38 -2.95 -6.17
N ASP A 15 15.71 -2.76 -6.19
CA ASP A 15 16.58 -3.09 -5.04
C ASP A 15 16.12 -2.33 -3.79
N ASP A 16 15.61 -1.12 -3.99
CA ASP A 16 14.87 -0.33 -3.02
C ASP A 16 13.53 0.13 -3.58
N LEU A 17 12.41 -0.20 -2.91
CA LEU A 17 11.06 0.23 -3.31
C LEU A 17 10.91 1.72 -3.61
N ARG A 18 11.79 2.57 -3.04
CA ARG A 18 11.87 3.99 -3.37
C ARG A 18 11.92 4.27 -4.87
N GLU A 19 12.68 3.50 -5.66
CA GLU A 19 12.86 3.83 -7.10
C GLU A 19 11.58 3.58 -7.92
N GLY A 20 10.62 2.84 -7.37
CA GLY A 20 9.31 2.63 -8.00
C GLY A 20 8.28 3.72 -7.66
N VAL A 21 8.51 4.52 -6.62
CA VAL A 21 7.59 5.58 -6.19
C VAL A 21 7.68 6.76 -7.16
N SER A 22 6.55 7.21 -7.70
CA SER A 22 6.53 8.32 -8.67
C SER A 22 5.18 9.04 -8.69
N PHE A 23 5.19 10.32 -9.08
CA PHE A 23 3.95 11.07 -9.30
C PHE A 23 3.10 10.49 -10.43
N GLY A 24 3.69 9.73 -11.36
CA GLY A 24 2.90 9.01 -12.36
C GLY A 24 2.02 7.88 -11.78
N LEU A 25 2.38 7.33 -10.61
CA LEU A 25 1.48 6.41 -9.89
C LEU A 25 0.38 7.17 -9.15
N GLU A 26 0.72 8.30 -8.53
CA GLU A 26 -0.29 9.16 -7.90
C GLU A 26 -1.26 9.74 -8.93
N ALA A 27 -0.80 10.05 -10.15
CA ALA A 27 -1.67 10.48 -11.26
C ALA A 27 -2.70 9.42 -11.64
N VAL A 28 -2.28 8.15 -11.72
CA VAL A 28 -3.18 7.03 -12.02
C VAL A 28 -4.23 6.87 -10.92
N ASP A 29 -3.82 6.91 -9.66
CA ASP A 29 -4.74 6.75 -8.53
C ASP A 29 -5.67 7.97 -8.40
N GLU A 30 -5.19 9.18 -8.69
CA GLU A 30 -6.01 10.39 -8.71
C GLU A 30 -7.05 10.35 -9.82
N THR A 31 -6.68 9.99 -11.05
CA THR A 31 -7.67 9.86 -12.14
C THR A 31 -8.74 8.83 -11.78
N LEU A 32 -8.37 7.71 -11.13
CA LEU A 32 -9.37 6.77 -10.62
C LEU A 32 -10.23 7.38 -9.50
N ALA A 33 -9.65 8.17 -8.60
CA ALA A 33 -10.39 8.84 -7.52
C ALA A 33 -11.37 9.89 -8.07
N GLU A 34 -10.98 10.68 -9.08
CA GLU A 34 -11.85 11.61 -9.80
C GLU A 34 -13.05 10.88 -10.45
N MET A 35 -12.78 9.78 -11.17
CA MET A 35 -13.83 8.93 -11.76
C MET A 35 -14.83 8.41 -10.71
N VAL A 36 -14.32 8.03 -9.54
CA VAL A 36 -15.14 7.54 -8.43
C VAL A 36 -15.93 8.68 -7.78
N ALA A 37 -15.32 9.86 -7.60
CA ALA A 37 -15.96 11.03 -7.04
C ALA A 37 -17.14 11.49 -7.90
N GLU A 38 -16.98 11.58 -9.22
CA GLU A 38 -18.09 11.88 -10.14
C GLU A 38 -19.22 10.86 -10.04
N GLN A 39 -18.89 9.56 -9.92
CA GLN A 39 -19.90 8.53 -9.73
C GLN A 39 -20.61 8.66 -8.38
N ALA A 40 -19.88 9.06 -7.34
CA ALA A 40 -20.41 9.23 -6.00
C ALA A 40 -21.44 10.36 -5.90
N GLU A 41 -21.40 11.37 -6.78
CA GLU A 41 -22.42 12.44 -6.81
C GLU A 41 -23.85 11.90 -7.02
N GLU A 42 -24.00 10.93 -7.93
CA GLU A 42 -25.29 10.29 -8.19
C GLU A 42 -25.51 9.03 -7.34
N ARG A 43 -24.42 8.32 -7.02
CA ARG A 43 -24.45 7.02 -6.33
C ARG A 43 -23.38 6.93 -5.25
N PRO A 44 -23.58 7.60 -4.10
CA PRO A 44 -22.57 7.68 -3.04
C PRO A 44 -22.06 6.30 -2.58
N ARG A 45 -22.97 5.33 -2.45
CA ARG A 45 -22.63 3.95 -2.03
C ARG A 45 -21.77 3.21 -3.06
N ASP A 46 -22.02 3.42 -4.35
CA ASP A 46 -21.22 2.79 -5.40
C ASP A 46 -19.80 3.41 -5.39
N GLY A 47 -19.67 4.70 -5.11
CA GLY A 47 -18.38 5.37 -4.94
C GLY A 47 -17.61 4.85 -3.73
N GLU A 48 -18.25 4.81 -2.57
CA GLU A 48 -17.64 4.31 -1.32
C GLU A 48 -17.15 2.86 -1.46
N LEU A 49 -17.97 2.01 -2.10
CA LEU A 49 -17.62 0.61 -2.39
C LEU A 49 -16.36 0.50 -3.27
N ILE A 50 -16.22 1.35 -4.29
CA ILE A 50 -15.03 1.35 -5.15
C ILE A 50 -13.81 1.86 -4.39
N THR A 51 -13.94 2.99 -3.66
CA THR A 51 -12.85 3.57 -2.86
C THR A 51 -12.28 2.56 -1.86
N GLN A 52 -13.13 1.89 -1.09
CA GLN A 52 -12.71 0.89 -0.10
C GLN A 52 -12.06 -0.33 -0.78
N ARG A 53 -12.64 -0.82 -1.88
CA ARG A 53 -12.11 -1.99 -2.59
C ARG A 53 -10.76 -1.73 -3.23
N LEU A 54 -10.50 -0.49 -3.68
CA LEU A 54 -9.29 -0.13 -4.41
C LEU A 54 -8.24 0.63 -3.56
N GLY A 55 -8.60 1.14 -2.38
CA GLY A 55 -7.70 1.91 -1.50
C GLY A 55 -7.38 3.31 -2.05
N LEU A 56 -8.37 3.98 -2.67
CA LEU A 56 -8.13 5.27 -3.36
C LEU A 56 -7.99 6.46 -2.41
N ASP A 57 -8.52 6.37 -1.19
CA ASP A 57 -8.41 7.42 -0.17
C ASP A 57 -7.07 7.39 0.59
N GLY A 58 -6.15 6.49 0.21
CA GLY A 58 -4.85 6.30 0.83
C GLY A 58 -4.82 5.23 1.92
N GLU A 59 -5.98 4.66 2.29
CA GLU A 59 -6.05 3.41 3.03
C GLU A 59 -5.72 2.21 2.14
N ARG A 60 -5.46 1.07 2.77
CA ARG A 60 -5.23 -0.18 2.03
C ARG A 60 -6.53 -0.68 1.40
N PRO A 61 -6.45 -1.36 0.24
CA PRO A 61 -7.61 -2.04 -0.31
C PRO A 61 -8.22 -3.02 0.68
N GLU A 62 -9.55 -3.06 0.76
CA GLU A 62 -10.27 -4.00 1.62
C GLU A 62 -10.74 -5.25 0.85
N THR A 63 -10.89 -6.36 1.58
CA THR A 63 -11.51 -7.57 1.04
C THR A 63 -13.02 -7.37 0.85
N LEU A 64 -13.61 -8.06 -0.13
CA LEU A 64 -15.05 -8.02 -0.35
C LEU A 64 -15.84 -8.59 0.84
N THR A 65 -15.23 -9.46 1.64
CA THR A 65 -15.81 -9.98 2.87
C THR A 65 -15.89 -8.89 3.94
N MET A 66 -14.83 -8.11 4.14
CA MET A 66 -14.83 -7.01 5.11
C MET A 66 -15.84 -5.91 4.73
N ILE A 67 -15.83 -5.52 3.46
CA ILE A 67 -16.81 -4.56 2.92
C ILE A 67 -18.23 -5.12 3.07
N GLY A 68 -18.45 -6.39 2.72
CA GLY A 68 -19.75 -7.04 2.87
C GLY A 68 -20.26 -7.03 4.31
N ALA A 69 -19.39 -7.31 5.28
CA ALA A 69 -19.73 -7.25 6.69
C ALA A 69 -20.18 -5.86 7.15
N ARG A 70 -19.54 -4.79 6.64
CA ARG A 70 -19.90 -3.39 6.93
C ARG A 70 -21.28 -3.00 6.42
N TYR A 71 -21.72 -3.57 5.30
CA TYR A 71 -23.01 -3.27 4.65
C TYR A 71 -24.04 -4.39 4.76
N GLU A 72 -23.79 -5.40 5.60
CA GLU A 72 -24.65 -6.57 5.78
C GLU A 72 -24.94 -7.32 4.45
N TYR A 73 -23.95 -7.38 3.57
CA TYR A 73 -23.99 -8.12 2.31
C TYR A 73 -23.10 -9.36 2.35
N SER A 74 -23.51 -10.40 1.62
CA SER A 74 -22.62 -11.52 1.33
C SER A 74 -21.45 -11.08 0.45
N ARG A 75 -20.30 -11.75 0.57
CA ARG A 75 -19.12 -11.53 -0.30
C ARG A 75 -19.48 -11.49 -1.79
N ASP A 76 -20.32 -12.44 -2.24
CA ASP A 76 -20.73 -12.49 -3.65
C ASP A 76 -21.65 -11.31 -4.04
N ARG A 77 -22.55 -10.88 -3.15
CA ARG A 77 -23.37 -9.70 -3.40
C ARG A 77 -22.51 -8.44 -3.49
N THR A 78 -21.53 -8.28 -2.61
CA THR A 78 -20.56 -7.18 -2.66
C THR A 78 -19.79 -7.20 -3.99
N ARG A 79 -19.32 -8.36 -4.43
CA ARG A 79 -18.65 -8.55 -5.74
C ARG A 79 -19.51 -8.10 -6.92
N GLN A 80 -20.79 -8.49 -6.93
CA GLN A 80 -21.73 -8.10 -7.99
C GLN A 80 -21.97 -6.59 -8.01
N LEU A 81 -22.19 -5.99 -6.84
CA LEU A 81 -22.38 -4.54 -6.70
C LEU A 81 -21.15 -3.78 -7.17
N TYR A 82 -19.96 -4.20 -6.75
CA TYR A 82 -18.68 -3.61 -7.15
C TYR A 82 -18.47 -3.72 -8.67
N THR A 83 -18.66 -4.92 -9.25
CA THR A 83 -18.50 -5.15 -10.69
C THR A 83 -19.44 -4.26 -11.52
N ARG A 84 -20.69 -4.11 -11.05
CA ARG A 84 -21.68 -3.24 -11.69
C ARG A 84 -21.28 -1.77 -11.59
N ALA A 85 -20.83 -1.32 -10.41
CA ALA A 85 -20.40 0.05 -10.16
C ALA A 85 -19.19 0.42 -11.03
N VAL A 86 -18.14 -0.42 -11.05
CA VAL A 86 -16.96 -0.22 -11.91
C VAL A 86 -17.33 -0.22 -13.38
N GLY A 87 -18.20 -1.13 -13.82
CA GLY A 87 -18.65 -1.18 -15.21
C GLY A 87 -19.49 0.03 -15.64
N GLN A 88 -20.14 0.73 -14.71
CA GLN A 88 -20.83 2.00 -14.98
C GLN A 88 -19.84 3.15 -15.05
N MET A 89 -18.91 3.22 -14.10
CA MET A 89 -17.83 4.20 -14.07
C MET A 89 -17.03 4.22 -15.38
N VAL A 90 -16.55 3.05 -15.83
CA VAL A 90 -15.77 2.96 -17.08
C VAL A 90 -16.61 3.36 -18.31
N ARG A 91 -17.89 2.99 -18.36
CA ARG A 91 -18.77 3.37 -19.48
C ARG A 91 -19.05 4.86 -19.50
N ARG A 92 -19.17 5.50 -18.33
CA ARG A 92 -19.34 6.95 -18.23
C ARG A 92 -18.14 7.66 -18.84
N VAL A 93 -16.93 7.35 -18.38
CA VAL A 93 -15.69 7.96 -18.89
C VAL A 93 -15.52 7.72 -20.39
N GLN A 94 -15.84 6.52 -20.89
CA GLN A 94 -15.80 6.25 -22.33
C GLN A 94 -16.83 7.05 -23.14
N ALA A 95 -17.94 7.45 -22.53
CA ALA A 95 -18.99 8.25 -23.18
C ALA A 95 -18.72 9.75 -23.09
N THR A 96 -18.16 10.23 -21.97
CA THR A 96 -17.91 11.65 -21.70
C THR A 96 -16.53 12.12 -22.15
N GLY A 97 -15.54 11.20 -22.21
CA GLY A 97 -14.13 11.54 -22.37
C GLY A 97 -13.51 12.24 -21.16
N HIS A 98 -14.19 12.23 -20.00
CA HIS A 98 -13.75 12.87 -18.76
C HIS A 98 -13.82 11.88 -17.59
N PRO A 99 -12.81 11.84 -16.69
CA PRO A 99 -11.52 12.55 -16.78
C PRO A 99 -10.63 12.04 -17.91
N ASP A 100 -9.56 12.78 -18.22
CA ASP A 100 -8.60 12.39 -19.26
C ASP A 100 -7.83 11.14 -18.83
N THR A 101 -7.96 10.05 -19.59
CA THR A 101 -7.31 8.77 -19.31
C THR A 101 -5.99 8.58 -20.05
N THR A 102 -5.45 9.62 -20.68
CA THR A 102 -4.21 9.52 -21.48
C THR A 102 -3.03 8.98 -20.68
N ILE A 103 -2.94 9.32 -19.39
CA ILE A 103 -1.92 8.79 -18.47
C ILE A 103 -1.86 7.26 -18.46
N PHE A 104 -3.01 6.57 -18.59
CA PHE A 104 -3.04 5.12 -18.66
C PHE A 104 -2.45 4.60 -19.97
N ALA A 105 -2.74 5.25 -21.09
CA ALA A 105 -2.21 4.86 -22.40
C ALA A 105 -0.71 5.09 -22.49
N GLU A 106 -0.19 6.16 -21.88
CA GLU A 106 1.25 6.43 -21.78
C GLU A 106 1.97 5.39 -20.92
N ARG A 107 1.36 5.00 -19.80
CA ARG A 107 1.95 4.10 -18.81
C ARG A 107 1.80 2.62 -19.15
N TYR A 108 0.71 2.25 -19.84
CA TYR A 108 0.42 0.89 -20.28
C TYR A 108 0.11 0.83 -21.79
N PRO A 109 1.06 1.19 -22.68
CA PRO A 109 0.80 1.27 -24.10
C PRO A 109 0.26 -0.01 -24.71
N VAL A 110 -0.72 0.14 -25.60
CA VAL A 110 -1.19 -0.96 -26.45
C VAL A 110 -0.03 -1.40 -27.36
N GLY A 111 0.16 -2.72 -27.47
CA GLY A 111 1.24 -3.31 -28.28
C GLY A 111 2.52 -3.63 -27.50
N TRP A 112 2.63 -3.24 -26.23
CA TRP A 112 3.66 -3.82 -25.36
C TRP A 112 3.45 -5.34 -25.20
N GLY A 113 4.55 -6.09 -25.16
CA GLY A 113 4.49 -7.53 -24.93
C GLY A 113 3.92 -7.86 -23.54
N ASP A 114 3.13 -8.94 -23.47
CA ASP A 114 2.45 -9.41 -22.27
C ASP A 114 3.37 -9.46 -21.04
N GLU A 115 4.59 -10.00 -21.19
CA GLU A 115 5.55 -10.11 -20.11
C GLU A 115 5.95 -8.76 -19.52
N ARG A 116 6.19 -7.75 -20.37
CA ARG A 116 6.56 -6.40 -19.94
C ARG A 116 5.41 -5.74 -19.18
N LEU A 117 4.18 -5.88 -19.67
CA LEU A 117 2.98 -5.34 -19.01
C LEU A 117 2.77 -5.98 -17.65
N VAL A 118 2.82 -7.31 -17.57
CA VAL A 118 2.64 -8.05 -16.31
C VAL A 118 3.74 -7.68 -15.30
N ARG A 119 5.01 -7.61 -15.72
CA ARG A 119 6.11 -7.17 -14.84
C ARG A 119 5.90 -5.76 -14.31
N THR A 120 5.46 -4.83 -15.17
CA THR A 120 5.17 -3.45 -14.79
C THR A 120 4.04 -3.40 -13.74
N LEU A 121 2.91 -4.05 -14.02
CA LEU A 121 1.76 -4.08 -13.11
C LEU A 121 2.09 -4.73 -11.76
N LEU A 122 2.91 -5.79 -11.74
CA LEU A 122 3.37 -6.43 -10.50
C LEU A 122 4.31 -5.52 -9.70
N ALA A 123 5.25 -4.83 -10.35
CA ALA A 123 6.15 -3.90 -9.69
C ALA A 123 5.37 -2.76 -9.03
N GLU A 124 4.40 -2.18 -9.74
CA GLU A 124 3.54 -1.12 -9.18
C GLU A 124 2.67 -1.63 -8.04
N THR A 125 2.12 -2.84 -8.15
CA THR A 125 1.34 -3.48 -7.08
C THR A 125 2.18 -3.56 -5.80
N TYR A 126 3.44 -3.98 -5.94
CA TYR A 126 4.36 -4.13 -4.81
C TYR A 126 4.75 -2.77 -4.20
N VAL A 127 5.04 -1.77 -5.02
CA VAL A 127 5.38 -0.40 -4.57
C VAL A 127 4.23 0.28 -3.84
N THR A 128 2.98 -0.01 -4.25
CA THR A 128 1.78 0.65 -3.73
C THR A 128 1.05 -0.17 -2.66
N ASP A 129 1.50 -1.39 -2.35
CA ASP A 129 0.93 -2.25 -1.31
C ASP A 129 -0.57 -2.56 -1.55
N VAL A 130 -0.92 -2.89 -2.80
CA VAL A 130 -2.32 -3.09 -3.25
C VAL A 130 -2.63 -4.51 -3.72
N ASP A 131 -1.85 -5.51 -3.28
CA ASP A 131 -1.98 -6.92 -3.69
C ASP A 131 -3.43 -7.44 -3.61
N LEU A 132 -4.17 -7.06 -2.55
CA LEU A 132 -5.57 -7.44 -2.36
C LEU A 132 -6.48 -7.04 -3.52
N ALA A 133 -6.18 -5.97 -4.26
CA ALA A 133 -6.97 -5.44 -5.40
C ALA A 133 -6.20 -5.45 -6.72
N ALA A 134 -5.07 -6.16 -6.78
CA ALA A 134 -4.15 -6.10 -7.91
C ALA A 134 -4.79 -6.55 -9.23
N GLN A 135 -5.66 -7.57 -9.19
CA GLN A 135 -6.36 -8.04 -10.39
C GLN A 135 -7.31 -6.98 -10.94
N GLU A 136 -8.11 -6.36 -10.07
CA GLU A 136 -9.06 -5.33 -10.44
C GLU A 136 -8.37 -4.05 -10.93
N LEU A 137 -7.32 -3.62 -10.24
CA LEU A 137 -6.51 -2.46 -10.65
C LEU A 137 -5.81 -2.72 -11.97
N ALA A 138 -5.21 -3.90 -12.18
CA ALA A 138 -4.60 -4.26 -13.46
C ALA A 138 -5.63 -4.24 -14.59
N TYR A 139 -6.82 -4.81 -14.36
CA TYR A 139 -7.91 -4.78 -15.34
C TYR A 139 -8.32 -3.34 -15.67
N LEU A 140 -8.53 -2.49 -14.66
CA LEU A 140 -8.95 -1.10 -14.85
C LEU A 140 -7.89 -0.30 -15.60
N LYS A 141 -6.64 -0.37 -15.16
CA LYS A 141 -5.49 0.30 -15.80
C LYS A 141 -5.41 -0.01 -17.29
N LEU A 142 -5.52 -1.30 -17.66
CA LEU A 142 -5.47 -1.72 -19.06
C LEU A 142 -6.72 -1.31 -19.86
N ARG A 143 -7.91 -1.35 -19.26
CA ARG A 143 -9.15 -0.91 -19.94
C ARG A 143 -9.14 0.58 -20.23
N LEU A 144 -8.62 1.40 -19.31
CA LEU A 144 -8.50 2.85 -19.46
C LEU A 144 -7.35 3.22 -20.40
N ALA A 145 -6.31 2.40 -20.48
CA ALA A 145 -5.24 2.51 -21.48
C ALA A 145 -5.66 2.11 -22.91
N GLY A 146 -6.90 1.63 -23.11
CA GLY A 146 -7.43 1.29 -24.43
C GLY A 146 -7.25 -0.17 -24.86
N HIS A 147 -6.75 -1.07 -23.98
CA HIS A 147 -6.64 -2.50 -24.31
C HIS A 147 -8.02 -3.14 -24.49
N ALA A 148 -8.13 -4.08 -25.43
CA ALA A 148 -9.37 -4.81 -25.66
C ALA A 148 -9.83 -5.56 -24.39
N LEU A 149 -11.16 -5.74 -24.24
CA LEU A 149 -11.75 -6.34 -23.04
C LEU A 149 -11.14 -7.71 -22.69
N MET A 150 -10.94 -8.56 -23.69
CA MET A 150 -10.40 -9.91 -23.48
C MET A 150 -8.92 -9.89 -23.12
N ASP A 151 -8.14 -8.98 -23.70
CA ASP A 151 -6.72 -8.82 -23.38
C ASP A 151 -6.52 -8.27 -21.98
N ALA A 152 -7.27 -7.24 -21.59
CA ALA A 152 -7.23 -6.69 -20.23
C ALA A 152 -7.56 -7.77 -19.18
N LYS A 153 -8.59 -8.60 -19.42
CA LYS A 153 -8.94 -9.72 -18.54
C LYS A 153 -7.84 -10.78 -18.47
N ARG A 154 -7.26 -11.14 -19.62
CA ARG A 154 -6.17 -12.12 -19.71
C ARG A 154 -4.94 -11.66 -18.93
N MET A 155 -4.51 -10.41 -19.14
CA MET A 155 -3.36 -9.82 -18.45
C MET A 155 -3.58 -9.67 -16.94
N ALA A 156 -4.75 -9.18 -16.52
CA ALA A 156 -5.12 -9.13 -15.11
C ALA A 156 -5.12 -10.53 -14.46
N GLY A 157 -5.56 -11.55 -15.19
CA GLY A 157 -5.46 -12.95 -14.77
C GLY A 157 -4.03 -13.43 -14.59
N PHE A 158 -3.09 -13.03 -15.46
CA PHE A 158 -1.67 -13.34 -15.28
C PHE A 158 -1.06 -12.65 -14.05
N VAL A 159 -1.42 -11.40 -13.78
CA VAL A 159 -1.02 -10.69 -12.54
C VAL A 159 -1.53 -11.46 -11.32
N PHE A 160 -2.83 -11.81 -11.30
CA PHE A 160 -3.42 -12.60 -10.22
C PHE A 160 -2.73 -13.95 -10.04
N GLN A 161 -2.48 -14.70 -11.11
CA GLN A 161 -1.81 -16.01 -11.04
C GLN A 161 -0.39 -15.90 -10.50
N ARG A 162 0.33 -14.83 -10.82
CA ARG A 162 1.65 -14.57 -10.24
C ARG A 162 1.54 -14.30 -8.75
N ILE A 163 0.55 -13.50 -8.34
CA ILE A 163 0.29 -13.17 -6.93
C ILE A 163 -0.13 -14.40 -6.12
N ALA A 164 -1.22 -15.06 -6.52
CA ALA A 164 -1.71 -16.29 -5.91
C ALA A 164 -0.62 -17.38 -5.89
N GLY A 165 0.20 -17.44 -6.94
CA GLY A 165 1.31 -18.38 -7.04
C GLY A 165 2.35 -18.23 -5.95
N TRP A 166 2.65 -17.02 -5.47
CA TRP A 166 3.57 -16.82 -4.34
C TRP A 166 2.84 -16.80 -2.98
N GLN A 167 1.57 -16.40 -2.94
CA GLN A 167 0.73 -16.42 -1.73
C GLN A 167 0.36 -17.82 -1.25
N GLN A 168 0.07 -18.76 -2.19
CA GLN A 168 -0.36 -20.13 -1.88
C GLN A 168 0.80 -21.12 -1.81
N ARG A 169 1.90 -20.84 -2.51
CA ARG A 169 3.11 -21.68 -2.45
C ARG A 169 4.01 -21.15 -1.36
N GLY A 170 3.72 -21.53 -0.11
CA GLY A 170 4.64 -21.50 1.03
C GLY A 170 5.92 -22.37 0.84
N ARG A 171 6.49 -22.37 -0.36
CA ARG A 171 7.78 -22.95 -0.76
C ARG A 171 8.54 -21.90 -1.55
N TRP A 172 8.92 -20.81 -0.91
CA TRP A 172 10.08 -20.06 -1.35
C TRP A 172 11.29 -20.59 -0.59
N HIS A 173 11.81 -21.72 -1.06
CA HIS A 173 13.26 -21.83 -1.14
C HIS A 173 13.59 -21.09 -2.44
N PRO A 174 14.29 -19.94 -2.42
CA PRO A 174 14.89 -19.45 -3.65
C PRO A 174 15.76 -20.60 -4.16
N ALA A 175 15.44 -21.11 -5.34
CA ALA A 175 16.38 -21.93 -6.07
C ALA A 175 17.59 -21.04 -6.34
N GLU A 176 18.66 -21.33 -5.61
CA GLU A 176 19.96 -20.66 -5.59
C GLU A 176 20.07 -19.36 -4.76
N PRO A 177 20.92 -19.36 -3.71
CA PRO A 177 21.22 -18.17 -2.93
C PRO A 177 22.15 -17.27 -3.75
N ARG A 178 21.60 -16.22 -4.39
CA ARG A 178 22.42 -15.06 -4.75
C ARG A 178 22.59 -14.16 -3.55
N SER A 179 23.83 -13.74 -3.32
CA SER A 179 24.32 -12.98 -2.18
C SER A 179 23.70 -11.58 -2.10
N VAL A 180 22.50 -11.50 -1.53
CA VAL A 180 22.04 -10.33 -0.80
C VAL A 180 22.06 -10.77 0.67
N GLU A 181 22.58 -9.92 1.55
CA GLU A 181 22.67 -10.13 2.99
C GLU A 181 21.52 -11.01 3.52
N PRO A 182 21.78 -12.07 4.32
CA PRO A 182 20.74 -12.99 4.78
C PRO A 182 19.53 -12.19 5.26
N ILE A 183 18.31 -12.57 4.86
CA ILE A 183 17.07 -11.83 5.19
C ILE A 183 17.00 -11.47 6.69
N ALA A 184 17.58 -12.31 7.56
CA ALA A 184 17.79 -12.06 8.99
C ALA A 184 18.57 -10.77 9.31
N GLY A 185 19.65 -10.46 8.58
CA GLY A 185 20.49 -9.28 8.76
C GLY A 185 19.81 -7.97 8.37
N GLN A 186 18.77 -8.03 7.52
CA GLN A 186 18.01 -6.83 7.11
C GLN A 186 17.18 -6.22 8.24
N LEU A 187 16.91 -6.97 9.32
CA LEU A 187 16.16 -6.45 10.47
C LEU A 187 17.01 -5.49 11.31
N ILE A 188 18.32 -5.70 11.43
CA ILE A 188 19.20 -4.90 12.31
C ILE A 188 19.19 -3.40 11.95
N PRO A 189 19.33 -3.00 10.67
CA PRO A 189 19.21 -1.59 10.29
C PRO A 189 17.83 -0.98 10.61
N LEU A 190 16.76 -1.78 10.61
CA LEU A 190 15.42 -1.32 10.95
C LEU A 190 15.27 -1.14 12.46
N LEU A 191 15.82 -2.04 13.27
CA LEU A 191 15.77 -1.94 14.74
C LEU A 191 16.44 -0.66 15.28
N ARG A 192 17.41 -0.11 14.54
CA ARG A 192 18.05 1.18 14.87
C ARG A 192 17.10 2.38 14.73
N ARG A 193 16.02 2.25 13.96
CA ARG A 193 15.00 3.28 13.74
C ARG A 193 13.82 3.16 14.68
N VAL A 194 13.78 2.12 15.51
CA VAL A 194 12.68 1.90 16.44
C VAL A 194 12.68 3.03 17.47
N GLU A 195 11.52 3.64 17.62
CA GLU A 195 11.28 4.56 18.72
C GLU A 195 10.85 3.76 19.96
N TRP A 196 11.81 3.48 20.82
CA TRP A 196 11.60 2.68 22.03
C TRP A 196 10.80 3.44 23.09
N ALA A 197 9.82 2.77 23.69
CA ALA A 197 9.18 3.23 24.90
C ALA A 197 10.18 3.24 26.08
N ARG A 198 9.87 4.02 27.12
CA ARG A 198 10.70 4.16 28.32
C ARG A 198 10.32 3.20 29.45
N THR A 199 9.18 2.53 29.32
CA THR A 199 8.62 1.60 30.31
C THR A 199 8.92 0.16 29.93
N GLU A 200 8.78 -0.75 30.90
CA GLU A 200 8.90 -2.18 30.62
C GLU A 200 7.77 -2.64 29.68
N PRO A 201 8.09 -3.46 28.66
CA PRO A 201 7.10 -3.91 27.69
C PRO A 201 6.18 -4.97 28.29
N THR A 202 4.87 -4.79 28.14
CA THR A 202 3.89 -5.84 28.45
C THR A 202 4.05 -7.04 27.51
N ASP A 203 3.44 -8.17 27.87
CA ASP A 203 3.44 -9.36 27.04
C ASP A 203 2.71 -9.17 25.71
N LEU A 204 3.23 -9.87 24.69
CA LEU A 204 2.55 -9.97 23.42
C LEU A 204 1.31 -10.86 23.57
N PRO A 205 0.22 -10.57 22.84
CA PRO A 205 -0.90 -11.50 22.76
C PRO A 205 -0.44 -12.82 22.14
N GLU A 206 -0.94 -13.94 22.65
CA GLU A 206 -0.58 -15.28 22.16
C GLU A 206 -1.05 -15.53 20.73
N LEU A 207 -2.20 -14.96 20.36
CA LEU A 207 -2.85 -15.16 19.08
C LEU A 207 -3.21 -13.82 18.42
N PRO A 208 -3.24 -13.77 17.08
CA PRO A 208 -3.69 -12.60 16.35
C PRO A 208 -5.16 -12.29 16.63
N LEU A 209 -5.52 -11.01 16.56
CA LEU A 209 -6.93 -10.64 16.54
C LEU A 209 -7.61 -11.25 15.31
N ARG A 210 -8.80 -11.82 15.52
CA ARG A 210 -9.63 -12.36 14.44
C ARG A 210 -10.43 -11.23 13.80
N THR A 211 -10.22 -11.03 12.50
CA THR A 211 -11.08 -10.20 11.66
C THR A 211 -12.15 -11.06 10.98
N VAL A 212 -13.25 -10.44 10.55
CA VAL A 212 -14.37 -11.14 9.88
C VAL A 212 -13.92 -11.85 8.59
N ASP A 213 -12.87 -11.35 7.96
CA ASP A 213 -12.31 -11.84 6.71
C ASP A 213 -11.01 -12.64 6.90
N ALA A 214 -10.73 -13.15 8.11
CA ALA A 214 -9.50 -13.88 8.41
C ALA A 214 -9.28 -15.12 7.52
N GLY A 215 -10.35 -15.70 6.98
CA GLY A 215 -10.32 -16.83 6.04
C GLY A 215 -10.66 -16.46 4.59
N ASP A 216 -10.55 -15.19 4.18
CA ASP A 216 -10.78 -14.82 2.78
C ASP A 216 -9.65 -15.34 1.90
N ASP A 217 -9.99 -16.02 0.80
CA ASP A 217 -9.05 -16.59 -0.17
C ASP A 217 -8.13 -15.57 -0.84
N ALA A 218 -8.44 -14.27 -0.73
CA ALA A 218 -7.59 -13.19 -1.20
C ALA A 218 -6.34 -12.95 -0.32
N ARG A 219 -6.35 -13.45 0.93
CA ARG A 219 -5.20 -13.35 1.84
C ARG A 219 -4.19 -14.45 1.53
N GLY A 220 -2.90 -14.13 1.69
CA GLY A 220 -1.83 -15.11 1.61
C GLY A 220 -1.53 -15.73 2.98
N SER A 221 -0.84 -16.87 2.96
CA SER A 221 -0.38 -17.52 4.18
C SER A 221 1.06 -18.03 4.07
N MET A 222 1.74 -18.12 5.20
CA MET A 222 3.03 -18.77 5.33
C MET A 222 3.12 -19.52 6.66
N TYR A 223 3.80 -20.68 6.64
CA TYR A 223 4.19 -21.34 7.88
C TYR A 223 5.36 -20.58 8.50
N SER A 224 5.23 -20.22 9.78
CA SER A 224 6.31 -19.64 10.58
C SER A 224 6.95 -20.74 11.41
N GLU A 225 8.25 -20.95 11.22
CA GLU A 225 8.99 -21.92 12.02
C GLU A 225 9.10 -21.45 13.47
N LYS A 226 9.30 -20.13 13.68
CA LYS A 226 9.43 -19.53 15.01
C LYS A 226 8.16 -19.68 15.84
N LEU A 227 6.98 -19.63 15.20
CA LEU A 227 5.70 -19.74 15.88
C LEU A 227 5.10 -21.15 15.84
N GLY A 228 5.65 -22.05 15.00
CA GLY A 228 5.13 -23.41 14.82
C GLY A 228 3.73 -23.47 14.21
N ARG A 229 3.27 -22.39 13.55
CA ARG A 229 1.90 -22.27 13.01
C ARG A 229 1.87 -21.50 11.69
N GLU A 230 0.74 -21.59 11.01
CA GLU A 230 0.44 -20.74 9.86
C GLU A 230 0.15 -19.30 10.32
N THR A 231 0.63 -18.34 9.53
CA THR A 231 0.43 -16.89 9.68
C THR A 231 -0.15 -16.36 8.38
N THR A 232 -1.03 -15.35 8.45
CA THR A 232 -1.66 -14.76 7.26
C THR A 232 -1.26 -13.31 7.06
N PHE A 233 -1.16 -12.90 5.79
CA PHE A 233 -0.77 -11.56 5.37
C PHE A 233 -1.60 -11.11 4.17
N ASP A 234 -1.71 -9.81 3.99
CA ASP A 234 -2.55 -9.22 2.94
C ASP A 234 -1.74 -8.84 1.70
N THR A 235 -0.44 -8.57 1.87
CA THR A 235 0.42 -8.09 0.79
C THR A 235 1.80 -8.73 0.79
N ALA A 236 2.51 -8.64 -0.34
CA ALA A 236 3.88 -9.09 -0.45
C ALA A 236 4.83 -8.34 0.50
N LEU A 237 4.50 -7.08 0.81
CA LEU A 237 5.28 -6.25 1.71
C LEU A 237 5.15 -6.72 3.16
N GLU A 238 3.94 -7.08 3.59
CA GLU A 238 3.73 -7.74 4.89
C GLU A 238 4.43 -9.09 4.94
N ALA A 239 4.28 -9.92 3.90
CA ALA A 239 4.92 -11.23 3.83
C ALA A 239 6.46 -11.11 3.95
N ARG A 240 7.05 -10.06 3.35
CA ARG A 240 8.48 -9.77 3.48
C ARG A 240 8.85 -9.46 4.94
N LEU A 241 8.09 -8.61 5.62
CA LEU A 241 8.32 -8.30 7.04
C LEU A 241 8.20 -9.56 7.90
N LEU A 242 7.14 -10.36 7.73
CA LEU A 242 6.93 -11.57 8.53
C LEU A 242 8.08 -12.58 8.34
N ARG A 243 8.57 -12.77 7.11
CA ARG A 243 9.75 -13.61 6.86
C ARG A 243 11.02 -13.07 7.51
N MET A 244 11.21 -11.75 7.52
CA MET A 244 12.34 -11.13 8.22
C MET A 244 12.29 -11.39 9.72
N LEU A 245 11.10 -11.33 10.32
CA LEU A 245 10.90 -11.62 11.74
C LEU A 245 11.11 -13.12 12.03
N ASP A 246 10.54 -14.00 11.21
CA ASP A 246 10.66 -15.46 11.37
C ASP A 246 12.12 -15.94 11.31
N GLY A 247 12.88 -15.44 10.32
CA GLY A 247 14.28 -15.82 10.11
C GLY A 247 15.30 -15.09 11.00
N SER A 248 14.91 -14.06 11.76
CA SER A 248 15.86 -13.30 12.59
C SER A 248 16.13 -13.97 13.94
N GLU A 249 17.41 -14.07 14.29
CA GLU A 249 17.89 -14.51 15.61
C GLU A 249 17.62 -13.48 16.72
N GLN A 250 17.39 -12.21 16.37
CA GLN A 250 17.09 -11.16 17.35
C GLN A 250 15.63 -11.22 17.82
N VAL A 251 14.78 -11.98 17.14
CA VAL A 251 13.35 -12.10 17.42
C VAL A 251 13.09 -13.41 18.16
N ALA A 252 12.50 -13.33 19.36
CA ALA A 252 12.08 -14.48 20.14
C ALA A 252 10.71 -15.02 19.68
N ALA A 253 9.74 -14.12 19.45
CA ALA A 253 8.40 -14.43 18.97
C ALA A 253 7.77 -13.20 18.33
N PHE A 254 6.68 -13.37 17.58
CA PHE A 254 5.87 -12.28 17.04
C PHE A 254 4.39 -12.69 16.89
N THR A 255 3.51 -11.70 16.83
CA THR A 255 2.06 -11.89 16.64
C THR A 255 1.54 -10.89 15.63
N GLU A 256 1.00 -11.37 14.50
CA GLU A 256 0.32 -10.56 13.50
C GLU A 256 -0.98 -9.95 14.06
N ARG A 257 -1.38 -8.76 13.60
CA ARG A 257 -2.59 -8.05 14.06
C ARG A 257 -2.78 -8.13 15.59
N PRO A 258 -1.79 -7.69 16.39
CA PRO A 258 -1.76 -7.96 17.83
C PRO A 258 -2.82 -7.16 18.59
N VAL A 259 -3.17 -5.97 18.10
CA VAL A 259 -4.05 -5.04 18.80
C VAL A 259 -4.96 -4.33 17.79
N ALA A 260 -6.11 -3.86 18.28
CA ALA A 260 -6.98 -2.97 17.53
C ALA A 260 -6.82 -1.56 18.09
N VAL A 261 -6.54 -0.60 17.22
CA VAL A 261 -6.27 0.79 17.56
C VAL A 261 -7.42 1.64 17.03
N GLN A 262 -8.15 2.27 17.95
CA GLN A 262 -9.15 3.26 17.58
C GLN A 262 -8.47 4.59 17.28
N TYR A 263 -8.87 5.23 16.19
CA TYR A 263 -8.40 6.57 15.84
C TYR A 263 -9.54 7.38 15.24
N ARG A 264 -9.40 8.70 15.24
CA ARG A 264 -10.40 9.61 14.68
C ARG A 264 -9.82 10.30 13.46
N LEU A 265 -10.53 10.22 12.34
CA LEU A 265 -10.22 10.92 11.11
C LEU A 265 -11.41 11.81 10.76
N ASP A 266 -11.20 13.13 10.81
CA ASP A 266 -12.21 14.14 10.47
C ASP A 266 -13.56 13.98 11.19
N GLY A 267 -13.48 13.65 12.47
CA GLY A 267 -14.67 13.43 13.31
C GLY A 267 -15.20 12.00 13.29
N THR A 268 -14.78 11.18 12.33
CA THR A 268 -15.21 9.79 12.19
C THR A 268 -14.28 8.85 12.95
N GLU A 269 -14.85 7.99 13.78
CA GLU A 269 -14.10 6.93 14.45
C GLU A 269 -13.80 5.78 13.49
N ARG A 270 -12.56 5.32 13.50
CA ARG A 270 -12.06 4.25 12.65
C ARG A 270 -11.25 3.27 13.49
N LEU A 271 -11.15 2.04 12.99
CA LEU A 271 -10.41 0.96 13.64
C LEU A 271 -9.25 0.53 12.74
N HIS A 272 -8.05 0.47 13.31
CA HIS A 272 -6.85 -0.01 12.64
C HIS A 272 -6.28 -1.25 13.34
N HIS A 273 -5.72 -2.15 12.55
CA HIS A 273 -5.00 -3.34 13.04
C HIS A 273 -3.56 -3.27 12.52
N PRO A 274 -2.60 -2.79 13.34
CA PRO A 274 -1.19 -2.77 12.95
C PRO A 274 -0.69 -4.14 12.53
N THR A 275 0.24 -4.20 11.57
CA THR A 275 0.65 -5.47 10.95
C THR A 275 1.14 -6.52 11.95
N VAL A 276 2.09 -6.21 12.84
CA VAL A 276 2.72 -7.21 13.73
C VAL A 276 3.35 -6.58 14.97
N ALA A 277 3.36 -7.29 16.10
CA ALA A 277 4.25 -7.00 17.22
C ALA A 277 5.29 -8.12 17.39
N ALA A 278 6.53 -7.76 17.67
CA ALA A 278 7.64 -8.70 17.83
C ALA A 278 8.32 -8.52 19.19
N ARG A 279 8.62 -9.64 19.85
CA ARG A 279 9.43 -9.73 21.07
C ARG A 279 10.86 -10.01 20.65
N LEU A 280 11.78 -9.16 21.07
CA LEU A 280 13.21 -9.37 20.87
C LEU A 280 13.79 -10.28 21.94
N THR A 281 14.92 -10.91 21.65
CA THR A 281 15.64 -11.79 22.58
C THR A 281 16.23 -11.07 23.80
N ASP A 282 16.36 -9.75 23.73
CA ASP A 282 16.75 -8.90 24.86
C ASP A 282 15.56 -8.47 25.75
N GLY A 283 14.36 -8.99 25.48
CA GLY A 283 13.14 -8.71 26.24
C GLY A 283 12.34 -7.52 25.75
N ARG A 284 12.90 -6.62 24.92
CA ARG A 284 12.14 -5.50 24.34
C ARG A 284 11.05 -5.99 23.39
N ALA A 285 9.96 -5.24 23.25
CA ALA A 285 8.93 -5.49 22.24
C ALA A 285 8.82 -4.30 21.30
N VAL A 286 8.43 -4.55 20.05
CA VAL A 286 8.20 -3.51 19.03
C VAL A 286 6.90 -3.79 18.28
N LEU A 287 6.06 -2.78 18.14
CA LEU A 287 4.93 -2.77 17.21
C LEU A 287 5.40 -2.23 15.87
N ILE A 288 5.18 -2.99 14.81
CA ILE A 288 5.59 -2.67 13.46
C ILE A 288 4.34 -2.59 12.58
N ASP A 289 4.17 -1.47 11.91
CA ASP A 289 3.11 -1.27 10.94
C ASP A 289 3.66 -1.10 9.53
N VAL A 290 3.04 -1.76 8.56
CA VAL A 290 3.49 -1.72 7.17
C VAL A 290 2.74 -0.62 6.42
N VAL A 291 3.49 0.33 5.86
CA VAL A 291 2.94 1.41 5.02
C VAL A 291 3.89 1.67 3.87
N PRO A 292 3.48 1.56 2.60
CA PRO A 292 4.37 1.81 1.47
C PRO A 292 4.92 3.23 1.52
N LEU A 293 6.19 3.41 1.11
CA LEU A 293 6.94 4.66 1.28
C LEU A 293 6.17 5.90 0.80
N GLY A 294 5.56 5.83 -0.39
CA GLY A 294 4.81 6.93 -0.99
C GLY A 294 3.55 7.35 -0.21
N ARG A 295 3.08 6.54 0.74
CA ARG A 295 1.86 6.80 1.51
C ARG A 295 2.09 7.18 2.97
N VAL A 296 3.34 7.21 3.43
CA VAL A 296 3.69 7.55 4.82
C VAL A 296 3.23 8.98 5.19
N ALA A 297 3.33 9.93 4.26
CA ALA A 297 2.98 11.33 4.49
C ALA A 297 1.48 11.65 4.31
N VAL A 298 0.70 10.71 3.78
CA VAL A 298 -0.75 10.89 3.58
C VAL A 298 -1.44 11.08 4.92
N TYR A 299 -2.35 12.04 5.00
CA TYR A 299 -2.97 12.48 6.26
C TYR A 299 -3.69 11.34 7.00
N GLY A 300 -4.47 10.52 6.29
CA GLY A 300 -5.15 9.36 6.88
C GLY A 300 -4.18 8.37 7.53
N ASN A 301 -3.10 8.04 6.82
CA ASN A 301 -2.05 7.17 7.35
C ASN A 301 -1.34 7.80 8.54
N ARG A 302 -1.02 9.10 8.51
CA ARG A 302 -0.40 9.77 9.66
C ARG A 302 -1.27 9.71 10.92
N ALA A 303 -2.56 10.02 10.80
CA ALA A 303 -3.48 9.96 11.94
C ALA A 303 -3.55 8.54 12.55
N LYS A 304 -3.61 7.52 11.68
CA LYS A 304 -3.59 6.10 12.05
C LYS A 304 -2.28 5.67 12.71
N LEU A 305 -1.15 6.08 12.14
CA LEU A 305 0.19 5.76 12.64
C LEU A 305 0.48 6.45 13.97
N ASP A 306 0.05 7.70 14.15
CA ASP A 306 0.18 8.43 15.43
C ASP A 306 -0.60 7.73 16.54
N ALA A 307 -1.82 7.26 16.27
CA ALA A 307 -2.62 6.49 17.22
C ALA A 307 -1.96 5.13 17.54
N ALA A 308 -1.44 4.43 16.54
CA ALA A 308 -0.77 3.14 16.74
C ALA A 308 0.55 3.28 17.53
N ARG A 309 1.31 4.35 17.27
CA ARG A 309 2.51 4.72 18.03
C ARG A 309 2.17 4.98 19.50
N ALA A 310 1.16 5.81 19.77
CA ALA A 310 0.71 6.07 21.14
C ALA A 310 0.32 4.77 21.84
N ARG A 311 -0.45 3.91 21.16
CA ARG A 311 -0.88 2.62 21.70
C ARG A 311 0.28 1.63 21.93
N ALA A 312 1.34 1.68 21.13
CA ALA A 312 2.55 0.90 21.35
C ALA A 312 3.26 1.35 22.63
N HIS A 313 3.44 2.66 22.79
CA HIS A 313 4.14 3.24 23.94
C HIS A 313 3.39 3.03 25.26
N GLU A 314 2.06 3.08 25.25
CA GLU A 314 1.23 2.70 26.41
C GLU A 314 1.49 1.28 26.90
N GLN A 315 1.87 0.37 26.00
CA GLN A 315 2.20 -1.03 26.31
C GLN A 315 3.69 -1.24 26.60
N GLY A 316 4.49 -0.16 26.65
CA GLY A 316 5.94 -0.24 26.78
C GLY A 316 6.62 -0.83 25.53
N TRP A 317 5.93 -0.92 24.41
CA TRP A 317 6.49 -1.41 23.15
C TRP A 317 7.15 -0.27 22.39
N GLY A 318 8.23 -0.55 21.66
CA GLY A 318 8.76 0.36 20.65
C GLY A 318 7.82 0.48 19.44
N TRP A 319 8.05 1.50 18.62
CA TRP A 319 7.28 1.76 17.41
C TRP A 319 8.17 1.81 16.17
N LEU A 320 7.71 1.20 15.08
CA LEU A 320 8.39 1.21 13.78
C LEU A 320 7.38 1.21 12.63
N VAL A 321 7.64 2.01 11.61
CA VAL A 321 6.96 1.92 10.32
C VAL A 321 7.86 1.20 9.32
N PHE A 322 7.38 0.11 8.74
CA PHE A 322 8.08 -0.64 7.70
C PHE A 322 7.55 -0.26 6.32
N THR A 323 8.44 0.32 5.51
CA THR A 323 8.09 0.82 4.16
C THR A 323 8.50 -0.10 3.03
N GLY A 324 9.29 -1.14 3.34
CA GLY A 324 9.99 -2.00 2.36
C GLY A 324 11.12 -1.32 1.60
N SER A 325 11.34 -0.03 1.84
CA SER A 325 12.47 0.75 1.37
C SER A 325 13.57 0.78 2.42
N ARG A 326 14.80 1.13 2.03
CA ARG A 326 15.86 1.49 2.98
C ARG A 326 15.56 2.84 3.66
N THR A 327 14.65 3.62 3.08
CA THR A 327 14.15 4.90 3.60
C THR A 327 12.94 4.66 4.50
N GLY A 328 13.04 5.03 5.76
CA GLY A 328 11.91 5.04 6.71
C GLY A 328 11.36 6.44 6.96
N GLU A 329 10.35 6.53 7.80
CA GLU A 329 9.74 7.81 8.21
C GLU A 329 10.76 8.81 8.82
N PRO A 330 11.73 8.40 9.68
CA PRO A 330 12.74 9.32 10.19
C PRO A 330 13.63 9.88 9.08
N ASP A 331 13.94 9.05 8.07
CA ASP A 331 14.76 9.44 6.92
C ASP A 331 14.00 10.44 6.03
N LEU A 332 12.68 10.26 5.84
CA LEU A 332 11.83 11.22 5.12
C LEU A 332 11.79 12.59 5.79
N ARG A 333 11.71 12.66 7.12
CA ARG A 333 11.73 13.95 7.84
C ARG A 333 13.06 14.69 7.68
N ALA A 334 14.15 13.93 7.71
CA ALA A 334 15.50 14.45 7.57
C ALA A 334 15.89 14.73 6.11
N HIS A 335 15.12 14.24 5.13
CA HIS A 335 15.42 14.37 3.71
C HIS A 335 15.49 15.85 3.29
N PRO A 336 16.66 16.32 2.80
CA PRO A 336 16.83 17.70 2.39
C PRO A 336 16.04 17.99 1.11
N VAL A 337 15.35 19.12 1.08
CA VAL A 337 14.66 19.63 -0.11
C VAL A 337 15.18 21.03 -0.38
N ASP A 338 15.35 21.39 -1.65
CA ASP A 338 15.78 22.75 -2.02
C ASP A 338 14.83 23.79 -1.41
N ALA A 339 15.39 24.70 -0.62
CA ALA A 339 14.64 25.73 0.09
C ALA A 339 13.82 26.61 -0.86
N ARG A 340 14.26 26.82 -2.11
CA ARG A 340 13.50 27.53 -3.14
C ARG A 340 12.20 26.80 -3.47
N HIS A 341 12.26 25.49 -3.70
CA HIS A 341 11.08 24.66 -3.99
C HIS A 341 10.12 24.67 -2.79
N GLU A 342 10.67 24.43 -1.60
CA GLU A 342 9.89 24.44 -0.36
C GLU A 342 9.19 25.80 -0.11
N ASN A 343 9.89 26.91 -0.33
CA ASN A 343 9.33 28.26 -0.19
C ASN A 343 8.22 28.54 -1.21
N VAL A 344 8.38 28.11 -2.46
CA VAL A 344 7.33 28.26 -3.50
C VAL A 344 6.07 27.51 -3.09
N LEU A 345 6.18 26.25 -2.69
CA LEU A 345 5.03 25.46 -2.27
C LEU A 345 4.35 26.04 -1.02
N ARG A 346 5.13 26.48 -0.02
CA ARG A 346 4.61 27.12 1.18
C ARG A 346 3.82 28.39 0.88
N ASN A 347 4.28 29.18 -0.10
CA ASN A 347 3.61 30.40 -0.54
C ASN A 347 2.30 30.08 -1.29
N ARG A 348 2.29 29.07 -2.16
CA ARG A 348 1.05 28.59 -2.81
C ARG A 348 0.02 28.12 -1.77
N LEU A 349 0.47 27.32 -0.79
CA LEU A 349 -0.37 26.89 0.33
C LEU A 349 -0.79 28.02 1.29
N ALA A 350 -0.15 29.20 1.21
CA ALA A 350 -0.59 30.40 1.91
C ALA A 350 -1.84 31.02 1.30
N ALA A 351 -2.01 30.88 -0.01
CA ALA A 351 -3.16 31.40 -0.74
C ALA A 351 -4.37 30.48 -0.63
N GLY A 352 -4.16 29.17 -0.45
CA GLY A 352 -5.24 28.20 -0.31
C GLY A 352 -4.77 26.76 -0.43
N PRO A 353 -5.69 25.78 -0.32
CA PRO A 353 -5.40 24.39 -0.66
C PRO A 353 -5.04 24.25 -2.15
N LEU A 354 -4.20 23.27 -2.48
CA LEU A 354 -3.85 22.90 -3.85
C LEU A 354 -4.55 21.60 -4.22
N GLU A 355 -5.19 21.62 -5.38
CA GLU A 355 -5.74 20.44 -6.04
C GLU A 355 -4.70 19.82 -6.99
N TRP A 356 -4.98 18.62 -7.54
CA TRP A 356 -4.01 17.85 -8.32
C TRP A 356 -3.37 18.63 -9.47
N ALA A 357 -4.18 19.34 -10.28
CA ALA A 357 -3.69 20.11 -11.41
C ALA A 357 -2.70 21.22 -11.01
N GLU A 358 -2.82 21.78 -9.81
CA GLU A 358 -1.89 22.79 -9.32
C GLU A 358 -0.60 22.19 -8.77
N LEU A 359 -0.71 21.02 -8.11
CA LEU A 359 0.47 20.25 -7.71
C LEU A 359 1.24 19.78 -8.94
N HIS A 360 0.58 19.25 -9.98
CA HIS A 360 1.25 18.77 -11.18
C HIS A 360 2.06 19.87 -11.86
N ARG A 361 1.48 21.08 -12.02
CA ARG A 361 2.22 22.25 -12.53
C ARG A 361 3.42 22.60 -11.65
N TYR A 362 3.26 22.54 -10.33
CA TYR A 362 4.37 22.76 -9.40
C TYR A 362 5.49 21.72 -9.58
N VAL A 363 5.13 20.45 -9.75
CA VAL A 363 6.08 19.36 -10.00
C VAL A 363 6.81 19.58 -11.33
N ASP A 364 6.11 19.95 -12.41
CA ASP A 364 6.71 20.26 -13.71
C ASP A 364 7.69 21.44 -13.63
N GLU A 365 7.37 22.48 -12.85
CA GLU A 365 8.20 23.67 -12.68
C GLU A 365 9.46 23.44 -11.83
N THR A 366 9.42 22.49 -10.89
CA THR A 366 10.47 22.31 -9.88
C THR A 366 11.26 21.01 -10.02
N GLY A 367 10.70 20.01 -10.68
CA GLY A 367 11.28 18.67 -10.80
C GLY A 367 11.37 17.91 -9.48
N ILE A 368 10.60 18.30 -8.45
CA ILE A 368 10.56 17.55 -7.19
C ILE A 368 9.96 16.15 -7.40
N ASP A 369 10.34 15.20 -6.55
CA ASP A 369 9.74 13.87 -6.53
C ASP A 369 8.73 13.69 -5.37
N VAL A 370 8.16 12.49 -5.27
CA VAL A 370 7.20 12.14 -4.21
C VAL A 370 7.86 12.15 -2.83
N VAL A 371 9.15 11.82 -2.74
CA VAL A 371 9.91 11.81 -1.48
C VAL A 371 10.14 13.25 -0.99
N ASP A 372 10.44 14.17 -1.90
CA ASP A 372 10.53 15.60 -1.61
C ASP A 372 9.19 16.14 -1.07
N LEU A 373 8.07 15.81 -1.74
CA LEU A 373 6.74 16.20 -1.26
C LEU A 373 6.43 15.60 0.11
N ALA A 374 6.67 14.30 0.30
CA ALA A 374 6.46 13.62 1.57
C ALA A 374 7.29 14.25 2.70
N SER A 375 8.56 14.57 2.43
CA SER A 375 9.47 15.27 3.34
C SER A 375 8.91 16.63 3.76
N MET A 376 8.51 17.48 2.80
CA MET A 376 7.91 18.78 3.09
C MET A 376 6.59 18.67 3.87
N VAL A 377 5.72 17.72 3.49
CA VAL A 377 4.45 17.47 4.18
C VAL A 377 4.67 17.08 5.65
N LEU A 378 5.60 16.16 5.90
CA LEU A 378 5.92 15.71 7.26
C LEU A 378 6.56 16.81 8.10
N ARG A 379 7.43 17.64 7.51
CA ARG A 379 8.13 18.75 8.20
C ARG A 379 7.19 19.89 8.59
N HIS A 380 6.29 20.28 7.69
CA HIS A 380 5.38 21.41 7.90
C HIS A 380 4.02 21.00 8.48
N GLY A 381 3.80 19.71 8.68
CA GLY A 381 2.52 19.19 9.16
C GLY A 381 1.37 19.45 8.18
N TRP A 382 1.66 19.63 6.89
CA TRP A 382 0.62 19.80 5.87
C TRP A 382 -0.30 18.59 5.80
N ARG A 383 -1.51 18.81 5.31
CA ARG A 383 -2.52 17.78 5.13
C ARG A 383 -2.57 17.40 3.66
N TRP A 384 -2.10 16.19 3.36
CA TRP A 384 -2.18 15.57 2.04
C TRP A 384 -3.28 14.51 2.05
N GLU A 385 -4.42 14.83 1.46
CA GLU A 385 -5.50 13.88 1.13
C GLU A 385 -5.20 13.27 -0.24
N ARG A 386 -5.34 11.95 -0.36
CA ARG A 386 -4.87 11.24 -1.55
C ARG A 386 -5.88 11.22 -2.69
N GLY A 387 -7.16 10.99 -2.39
CA GLY A 387 -8.19 10.79 -3.40
C GLY A 387 -9.58 11.24 -2.93
N PRO A 388 -10.19 12.27 -3.54
CA PRO A 388 -9.54 13.21 -4.48
C PRO A 388 -8.33 13.90 -3.83
N PHE A 389 -7.31 14.20 -4.63
CA PHE A 389 -6.08 14.80 -4.13
C PHE A 389 -6.35 16.21 -3.60
N ARG A 390 -5.89 16.47 -2.37
CA ARG A 390 -5.90 17.82 -1.81
C ARG A 390 -4.73 18.02 -0.88
N LEU A 391 -3.92 19.04 -1.15
CA LEU A 391 -2.84 19.46 -0.27
C LEU A 391 -3.19 20.79 0.40
N SER A 392 -3.20 20.82 1.72
CA SER A 392 -3.55 22.01 2.49
C SER A 392 -2.62 22.19 3.70
N ARG A 393 -2.64 23.37 4.30
CA ARG A 393 -1.94 23.58 5.57
C ARG A 393 -2.53 22.67 6.65
N GLY A 394 -1.67 22.21 7.56
CA GLY A 394 -2.13 21.60 8.80
C GLY A 394 -2.96 22.59 9.61
N LYS A 395 -3.85 22.07 10.44
CA LYS A 395 -4.57 22.89 11.44
C LYS A 395 -3.63 23.34 12.54
#